data_AF-A0A959E682-F1
#
_entry.id   AF-A0A959E682-F1
#
_cell.length_a   1.000
_cell.length_b   1.000
_cell.length_c   1.000
_cell.angle_alpha   90.00
_cell.angle_beta   90.00
_cell.angle_gamma   90.00
#
_symmetry.space_group_name_H-M   'P 1'
#
loop_
_entity.id
_entity.type
_entity.pdbx_description
1 polymer ?
#
loop_
_entity_poly.entity_id
_entity_poly.type
_entity_poly.pdbx_seq_one_letter_code
_entity_poly.pdbx_strand_id
1 'polypeptide(L)'
;MKPRLRPLTPSLFCLMLLCMVTAPLSAQHDPVTFRSLLAEMRHPAALPAYQSNTVCAQTSSYDRTGGNDDGFSGKYSYIRMNPDSTLVIFEADG
;
A
#
# COMPACT_ATOMS: atom_id res chain seq x y z
N MET A 1 13.76 45.04 44.52
CA MET A 1 14.65 44.51 43.47
C MET A 1 13.80 43.76 42.45
N LYS A 2 13.71 44.21 41.20
CA LYS A 2 13.02 43.48 40.12
C LYS A 2 14.10 42.84 39.22
N PRO A 3 14.06 41.54 38.95
CA PRO A 3 15.07 40.90 38.12
C PRO A 3 14.93 41.37 36.67
N ARG A 4 16.06 41.72 36.04
CA ARG A 4 16.09 42.07 34.62
C ARG A 4 16.20 40.79 33.80
N LEU A 5 15.13 40.41 33.10
CA LEU A 5 15.21 39.35 32.09
C LEU A 5 16.12 39.81 30.95
N ARG A 6 17.12 39.00 30.60
CA ARG A 6 18.00 39.25 29.45
C ARG A 6 17.24 38.86 28.17
N PRO A 7 17.31 39.67 27.09
CA PRO A 7 16.65 39.33 25.84
C PRO A 7 17.29 38.06 25.26
N LEU A 8 16.45 37.14 24.80
CA LEU A 8 16.87 35.91 24.13
C LEU A 8 17.81 36.28 22.97
N THR A 9 19.03 35.74 22.96
CA THR A 9 20.05 36.16 22.01
C THR A 9 19.63 35.79 20.58
N PRO A 10 19.82 36.67 19.58
CA PRO A 10 19.41 36.42 18.19
C PRO A 10 20.10 35.20 17.58
N SER A 11 21.24 34.79 18.13
CA SER A 11 21.96 33.56 17.76
C SER A 11 21.17 32.29 18.08
N LEU A 12 20.44 32.25 19.20
CA LEU A 12 19.62 31.09 19.57
C LEU A 12 18.41 30.96 18.64
N PHE A 13 17.83 32.09 18.25
CA PHE A 13 16.74 32.15 17.29
C PHE A 13 17.20 31.71 15.88
N CYS A 14 18.38 32.16 15.45
CA CYS A 14 18.97 31.77 14.17
C CYS A 14 19.30 30.26 14.11
N LEU A 15 19.82 29.70 15.21
CA LEU A 15 20.09 28.27 15.33
C LEU A 15 18.80 27.43 15.29
N MET A 16 17.73 27.90 15.93
CA MET A 16 16.41 27.25 15.88
C MET A 16 15.81 27.27 14.47
N LEU A 17 15.95 28.39 13.75
CA LEU A 17 15.50 28.53 12.37
C LEU A 17 16.26 27.57 11.44
N LEU A 18 17.59 27.45 11.63
CA LEU A 18 18.45 26.55 10.87
C LEU A 18 18.06 25.07 11.08
N CYS A 19 17.77 24.67 12.32
CA CYS A 19 17.31 23.32 12.63
C CYS A 19 15.97 22.96 11.98
N MET A 20 15.05 23.94 11.82
CA MET A 20 13.76 23.71 11.15
C MET A 20 13.88 23.56 9.64
N VAL A 21 14.88 24.20 9.03
CA VAL A 21 15.16 24.06 7.57
C VAL A 21 15.83 22.73 7.24
N THR A 22 16.58 22.15 8.18
CA THR A 22 17.26 20.85 7.98
C THR A 22 16.44 19.63 8.40
N ALA A 23 15.23 19.83 8.93
CA ALA A 23 14.37 18.71 9.28
C ALA A 23 13.97 17.97 7.98
N PRO A 24 14.23 16.65 7.85
CA PRO A 24 13.75 15.92 6.69
C PRO A 24 12.22 16.00 6.67
N LEU A 25 11.68 16.55 5.58
CA LEU A 25 10.25 16.51 5.29
C LEU A 25 9.91 15.06 4.92
N SER A 26 9.79 14.20 5.92
CA SER A 26 9.29 12.84 5.71
C SER A 26 7.80 12.95 5.46
N ALA A 27 7.40 13.00 4.19
CA ALA A 27 6.06 12.60 3.79
C ALA A 27 5.95 11.09 4.09
N GLN A 28 5.58 10.74 5.31
CA GLN A 28 5.29 9.35 5.67
C GLN A 28 4.02 8.97 4.91
N HIS A 29 4.19 8.24 3.82
CA HIS A 29 3.08 7.50 3.25
C HIS A 29 2.80 6.36 4.22
N ASP A 30 1.58 6.29 4.74
CA ASP A 30 1.16 5.12 5.51
C ASP A 30 1.44 3.87 4.66
N PRO A 31 1.95 2.78 5.26
CA PRO A 31 2.14 1.54 4.52
C PRO A 31 0.81 1.12 3.92
N VAL A 32 0.79 0.87 2.60
CA VAL A 32 -0.40 0.35 1.93
C VAL A 32 -0.62 -1.06 2.44
N THR A 33 -1.73 -1.28 3.14
CA THR A 33 -2.11 -2.57 3.67
C THR A 33 -3.39 -3.06 3.01
N PHE A 34 -3.63 -4.37 3.05
CA PHE A 34 -4.91 -4.93 2.63
C PHE A 34 -6.10 -4.25 3.34
N ARG A 35 -5.96 -3.94 4.64
CA ARG A 35 -7.00 -3.28 5.43
C ARG A 35 -7.27 -1.86 4.94
N SER A 36 -6.24 -1.07 4.63
CA SER A 36 -6.42 0.30 4.13
C SER A 36 -7.03 0.31 2.72
N LEU A 37 -6.58 -0.58 1.83
CA LEU A 37 -7.17 -0.73 0.49
C LEU A 37 -8.64 -1.14 0.55
N LEU A 38 -8.97 -2.13 1.38
CA LEU A 38 -10.36 -2.56 1.56
C LEU A 38 -11.23 -1.44 2.15
N ALA A 39 -10.69 -0.66 3.08
CA ALA A 39 -11.38 0.50 3.65
C ALA A 39 -11.65 1.56 2.57
N GLU A 40 -10.71 1.84 1.67
CA GLU A 40 -10.95 2.75 0.55
C GLU A 40 -12.01 2.21 -0.42
N MET A 41 -11.88 0.96 -0.88
CA MET A 41 -12.78 0.36 -1.88
C MET A 41 -14.23 0.20 -1.42
N ARG A 42 -14.47 0.05 -0.10
CA ARG A 42 -15.83 -0.03 0.45
C ARG A 42 -16.56 1.31 0.51
N HIS A 43 -15.87 2.43 0.30
CA HIS A 43 -16.47 3.76 0.34
C HIS A 43 -17.00 4.15 -1.05
N PRO A 44 -18.34 4.17 -1.27
CA PRO A 44 -18.88 4.41 -2.61
C PRO A 44 -18.47 5.75 -3.22
N ALA A 45 -18.26 6.76 -2.37
CA ALA A 45 -17.79 8.08 -2.79
C ALA A 45 -16.36 8.09 -3.33
N ALA A 46 -15.54 7.07 -3.03
CA ALA A 46 -14.18 6.92 -3.53
C ALA A 46 -14.13 6.19 -4.89
N LEU A 47 -15.18 5.47 -5.29
CA LEU A 47 -15.22 4.73 -6.57
C LEU A 47 -14.95 5.57 -7.84
N PRO A 48 -15.38 6.85 -7.96
CA PRO A 48 -15.05 7.64 -9.15
C PRO A 48 -13.62 8.22 -9.13
N ALA A 49 -12.88 8.08 -8.02
CA ALA A 49 -11.52 8.60 -7.93
C ALA A 49 -10.53 7.66 -8.64
N TYR A 50 -9.58 8.25 -9.37
CA TYR A 50 -8.49 7.48 -9.99
C TYR A 50 -7.50 7.01 -8.92
N GLN A 51 -7.16 5.72 -8.97
CA GLN A 51 -6.08 5.15 -8.18
C GLN A 51 -4.77 5.27 -8.95
N SER A 52 -3.70 5.69 -8.25
CA SER A 52 -2.35 5.77 -8.82
C SER A 52 -1.51 4.56 -8.40
N ASN A 53 -0.44 4.27 -9.13
CA ASN A 53 0.51 3.18 -8.82
C ASN A 53 -0.15 1.80 -8.62
N THR A 54 -1.25 1.53 -9.32
CA THR A 54 -2.03 0.29 -9.20
C THR A 54 -1.99 -0.48 -10.52
N VAL A 55 -1.87 -1.80 -10.44
CA VAL A 55 -1.90 -2.72 -11.59
C VAL A 55 -3.09 -3.66 -11.44
N CYS A 56 -3.89 -3.80 -12.50
CA CYS A 56 -4.93 -4.82 -12.56
C CYS A 56 -4.30 -6.13 -13.01
N ALA A 57 -4.35 -7.15 -12.16
CA ALA A 57 -3.87 -8.50 -12.44
C ALA A 57 -4.95 -9.51 -12.06
N GLN A 58 -4.93 -10.68 -12.72
CA GLN A 58 -5.89 -11.74 -12.46
C GLN A 58 -5.22 -13.10 -12.62
N THR A 59 -5.55 -14.01 -11.70
CA THR A 59 -5.35 -15.45 -11.85
C THR A 59 -6.70 -16.12 -11.78
N SER A 60 -7.03 -16.96 -12.76
CA SER A 60 -8.28 -17.71 -12.78
C SER A 60 -8.09 -19.07 -13.47
N SER A 61 -9.09 -19.94 -13.32
CA SER A 61 -9.18 -21.24 -13.95
C SER A 61 -9.59 -21.20 -15.42
N TYR A 62 -9.48 -20.03 -16.07
CA TYR A 62 -9.98 -19.83 -17.42
C TYR A 62 -9.35 -20.79 -18.43
N ASP A 63 -10.12 -21.11 -19.46
CA ASP A 63 -9.70 -21.98 -20.54
C ASP A 63 -8.68 -21.25 -21.43
N ARG A 64 -7.44 -21.76 -21.43
CA ARG A 64 -6.34 -21.19 -22.22
C ARG A 64 -6.40 -21.56 -23.70
N THR A 65 -7.34 -22.41 -24.10
CA THR A 65 -7.53 -22.86 -25.49
C THR A 65 -8.52 -22.02 -26.28
N GLY A 66 -9.27 -21.13 -25.60
CA GLY A 66 -10.36 -20.35 -26.19
C GLY A 66 -11.70 -21.08 -26.23
N GLY A 67 -11.81 -22.25 -25.59
CA GLY A 67 -13.07 -22.95 -25.33
C GLY A 67 -13.83 -22.37 -24.13
N ASN A 68 -14.62 -23.22 -23.47
CA ASN A 68 -15.45 -22.86 -22.31
C ASN A 68 -15.21 -23.82 -21.14
N ASP A 69 -14.02 -24.40 -21.05
CA ASP A 69 -13.61 -25.22 -19.90
C ASP A 69 -12.91 -24.36 -18.85
N ASP A 70 -13.59 -23.31 -18.38
CA ASP A 70 -13.06 -22.33 -17.41
C ASP A 70 -13.00 -22.86 -15.96
N GLY A 71 -12.80 -24.17 -15.80
CA GLY A 71 -12.72 -24.87 -14.52
C GLY A 71 -13.72 -26.02 -14.35
N PHE A 72 -14.54 -26.33 -15.35
CA PHE A 72 -15.52 -27.42 -15.28
C PHE A 72 -14.85 -28.79 -15.15
N SER A 73 -13.79 -29.04 -15.92
CA SER A 73 -13.07 -30.32 -15.91
C SER A 73 -12.04 -30.45 -14.80
N GLY A 74 -11.68 -29.36 -14.12
CA GLY A 74 -10.56 -29.31 -13.19
C GLY A 74 -9.20 -29.02 -13.84
N LYS A 75 -9.08 -28.99 -15.18
CA LYS A 75 -7.81 -28.93 -15.93
C LYS A 75 -6.91 -27.74 -15.58
N TYR A 76 -7.50 -26.58 -15.28
CA TYR A 76 -6.78 -25.35 -14.90
C TYR A 76 -7.14 -24.87 -13.48
N SER A 77 -7.66 -25.76 -12.63
CA SER A 77 -8.18 -25.39 -11.30
C SER A 77 -7.10 -25.22 -10.22
N TYR A 78 -5.84 -25.50 -10.51
CA TYR A 78 -4.72 -25.28 -9.60
C TYR A 78 -3.40 -25.05 -10.34
N ILE A 79 -2.48 -24.33 -9.69
CA ILE A 79 -1.10 -24.09 -10.13
C ILE A 79 -0.24 -25.32 -9.82
N ARG A 80 -0.40 -25.88 -8.62
CA ARG A 80 0.25 -27.14 -8.21
C ARG A 80 -0.53 -27.83 -7.09
N MET A 81 -0.27 -29.12 -6.93
CA MET A 81 -0.70 -29.94 -5.80
C MET A 81 0.49 -30.15 -4.85
N ASN A 82 0.27 -29.99 -3.55
CA ASN A 82 1.24 -30.27 -2.50
C ASN A 82 1.31 -31.79 -2.21
N PRO A 83 2.38 -32.27 -1.53
CA PRO A 83 2.48 -33.67 -1.11
C PRO A 83 1.34 -34.15 -0.20
N ASP A 84 0.72 -33.25 0.56
CA ASP A 84 -0.45 -33.50 1.42
C ASP A 84 -1.78 -33.45 0.65
N SER A 85 -1.73 -33.43 -0.68
CA SER A 85 -2.87 -33.31 -1.60
C SER A 85 -3.63 -31.98 -1.55
N THR A 86 -3.13 -30.97 -0.83
CA THR A 86 -3.71 -29.62 -0.90
C THR A 86 -3.38 -28.94 -2.23
N LEU A 87 -4.25 -28.04 -2.69
CA LEU A 87 -4.11 -27.36 -3.98
C LEU A 87 -3.71 -25.90 -3.80
N VAL A 88 -2.74 -25.45 -4.59
CA VAL A 88 -2.38 -24.03 -4.70
C VAL A 88 -3.15 -23.45 -5.87
N ILE A 89 -4.07 -22.51 -5.59
CA ILE A 89 -4.91 -21.88 -6.62
C ILE A 89 -4.49 -20.44 -6.95
N PHE A 90 -3.65 -19.84 -6.10
CA PHE A 90 -3.13 -18.50 -6.27
C PHE A 90 -1.73 -18.39 -5.63
N GLU A 91 -0.81 -17.73 -6.32
CA GLU A 91 0.56 -17.46 -5.87
C GLU A 91 1.05 -16.20 -6.60
N ALA A 92 1.64 -15.26 -5.85
CA ALA A 92 2.18 -14.01 -6.38
C ALA A 92 3.28 -13.48 -5.46
N ASP A 93 4.29 -12.82 -6.04
CA ASP A 93 5.28 -12.05 -5.29
C ASP A 93 4.61 -10.80 -4.68
N GLY A 94 4.98 -10.47 -3.44
CA GLY A 94 4.43 -9.34 -2.67
C GLY A 94 5.25 -8.06 -2.76
#